data_AF-A0A7K0VHC4-F1
#
_entry.id   AF-A0A7K0VHC4-F1
#
_cell.length_a   1.000
_cell.length_b   1.000
_cell.length_c   1.000
_cell.angle_alpha   90.00
_cell.angle_beta   90.00
_cell.angle_gamma   90.00
#
_symmetry.space_group_name_H-M   'P 1'
#
loop_
_entity.id
_entity.type
_entity.pdbx_description
1 polymer ?
#
loop_
_entity_poly.entity_id
_entity_poly.type
_entity_poly.pdbx_seq_one_letter_code
_entity_poly.pdbx_strand_id
1 'polypeptide(L)' 'MQLDQIWQYPVKSMRGSTITHGTLADNGVVGDRMWALRDDERGAIASARRLKSLSRLEASFDGDSNGVT' A
#
# COMPACT_ATOMS: atom_id res chain seq x y z
N MET A 1 -0.80 -8.58 -25.96
CA MET A 1 -0.94 -7.63 -24.83
C MET A 1 0.15 -7.98 -23.82
N GLN A 2 0.95 -7.02 -23.38
CA GLN A 2 2.08 -7.24 -22.46
C GLN A 2 1.93 -6.32 -21.24
N LEU A 3 2.22 -6.85 -20.06
CA LEU A 3 2.21 -6.11 -18.80
C LEU A 3 3.53 -5.35 -18.66
N ASP A 4 3.47 -4.04 -18.44
CA ASP A 4 4.66 -3.19 -18.26
C ASP A 4 5.13 -3.19 -16.80
N GLN A 5 4.24 -2.87 -15.86
CA GLN A 5 4.58 -2.74 -14.44
C GLN A 5 3.43 -3.19 -13.54
N ILE A 6 3.78 -3.68 -12.35
CA ILE A 6 2.86 -3.94 -11.26
C ILE A 6 3.23 -2.99 -10.12
N TRP A 7 2.24 -2.24 -9.64
CA TRP A 7 2.40 -1.30 -8.53
C TRP A 7 1.63 -1.80 -7.32
N GLN A 8 2.25 -1.75 -6.14
CA GLN A 8 1.63 -2.09 -4.86
C GLN A 8 1.71 -0.87 -3.92
N TYR A 9 0.62 -0.59 -3.20
CA TYR A 9 0.49 0.52 -2.26
C TYR A 9 0.09 -0.02 -0.88
N PRO A 10 1.02 -0.56 -0.07
CA PRO A 10 0.66 -1.29 1.16
C PRO A 10 -0.08 -0.45 2.19
N VAL A 11 0.20 0.87 2.25
CA VAL A 11 -0.39 1.80 3.21
C VAL A 11 -1.16 2.90 2.48
N LYS A 12 -2.40 3.14 2.90
CA LYS A 12 -3.26 4.22 2.38
C LYS A 12 -2.53 5.57 2.40
N SER A 13 -2.54 6.26 1.26
CA SER A 13 -1.95 7.60 1.07
C SER A 13 -0.43 7.67 1.05
N MET A 14 0.28 6.55 1.22
CA MET A 14 1.73 6.48 1.00
C MET A 14 2.06 6.25 -0.47
N ARG A 15 3.33 6.45 -0.83
CA ARG A 15 3.79 6.06 -2.17
C ARG A 15 3.83 4.53 -2.26
N GLY A 16 3.56 4.02 -3.45
CA GLY A 16 3.74 2.61 -3.76
C GLY A 16 5.11 2.34 -4.34
N SER A 17 5.45 1.06 -4.44
CA SER A 17 6.64 0.54 -5.10
C SER A 17 6.25 -0.43 -6.20
N THR A 18 7.19 -0.71 -7.11
CA THR A 18 6.98 -1.71 -8.15
C THR A 18 7.36 -3.10 -7.66
N ILE A 19 6.60 -4.10 -8.09
CA ILE A 19 6.89 -5.51 -7.85
C ILE A 19 7.01 -6.25 -9.19
N THR A 20 7.81 -7.31 -9.22
CA THR A 20 8.02 -8.13 -10.43
C THR A 20 6.95 -9.20 -10.59
N HIS A 21 6.29 -9.59 -9.51
CA HIS A 21 5.17 -10.53 -9.47
C HIS A 21 4.27 -10.24 -8.27
N GLY A 22 3.02 -10.67 -8.32
CA GLY A 22 2.09 -10.58 -7.19
C GLY A 22 0.96 -11.60 -7.33
N THR A 23 0.38 -11.98 -6.20
CA THR A 23 -0.79 -12.87 -6.16
C THR A 23 -2.08 -12.04 -6.27
N LEU A 24 -3.00 -12.48 -7.12
CA LEU A 24 -4.34 -11.89 -7.22
C LEU A 24 -5.33 -12.70 -6.39
N ALA A 25 -6.05 -12.03 -5.52
CA ALA A 25 -7.20 -12.53 -4.78
C ALA A 25 -8.48 -11.81 -5.25
N ASP A 26 -9.64 -12.26 -4.77
CA ASP A 26 -10.95 -11.70 -5.16
C ASP A 26 -11.09 -10.20 -4.88
N ASN A 27 -10.33 -9.67 -3.92
CA ASN A 27 -10.32 -8.27 -3.52
C ASN A 27 -9.13 -7.46 -4.09
N GLY A 28 -8.28 -8.06 -4.93
CA GLY A 28 -7.15 -7.39 -5.58
C GLY A 28 -5.81 -8.06 -5.35
N VAL A 29 -4.73 -7.28 -5.53
CA VAL A 29 -3.36 -7.77 -5.32
C VAL A 29 -3.13 -7.97 -3.81
N VAL A 30 -2.67 -9.15 -3.42
CA VAL A 30 -2.28 -9.44 -2.03
C VAL A 30 -1.26 -8.41 -1.56
N GLY A 31 -1.45 -7.86 -0.35
CA GLY A 31 -0.58 -6.82 0.21
C GLY A 31 -0.88 -5.39 -0.26
N ASP A 32 -1.76 -5.17 -1.25
CA ASP A 32 -2.19 -3.82 -1.63
C ASP A 32 -3.19 -3.25 -0.62
N ARG A 33 -2.96 -2.01 -0.18
CA ARG A 33 -3.86 -1.21 0.68
C ARG A 33 -4.33 -1.89 1.96
N MET A 34 -3.52 -2.79 2.53
CA MET A 34 -3.82 -3.51 3.77
C MET A 34 -3.78 -2.62 5.02
N TRP A 35 -3.05 -1.52 4.96
CA TRP A 35 -2.79 -0.66 6.13
C TRP A 35 -3.28 0.77 5.93
N ALA A 36 -3.61 1.42 7.03
CA ALA A 36 -3.88 2.85 7.07
C ALA A 36 -3.41 3.43 8.41
N LEU A 37 -2.92 4.66 8.39
CA LEU A 37 -2.60 5.38 9.62
C LEU A 37 -3.88 5.96 10.21
N ARG A 38 -4.03 5.87 11.54
CA ARG A 38 -5.06 6.57 12.30
C ARG A 38 -4.49 7.89 12.81
N ASP A 39 -5.24 8.97 12.60
CA ASP A 39 -5.01 10.27 13.22
C ASP A 39 -5.77 10.27 14.56
N ASP A 40 -5.05 10.02 15.66
CA ASP A 40 -5.64 9.86 16.99
C ASP A 40 -6.24 11.16 17.53
N GLU A 41 -5.67 12.32 17.18
CA GLU A 41 -6.22 13.63 17.56
C GLU A 41 -7.63 13.83 16.97
N ARG A 42 -7.89 13.26 15.79
CA ARG A 42 -9.18 13.38 15.09
C ARG A 42 -10.07 12.15 15.21
N GLY A 43 -9.53 11.05 15.72
CA GLY A 43 -10.21 9.75 15.76
C GLY A 43 -10.58 9.19 14.38
N ALA A 44 -9.84 9.56 13.31
CA ALA A 44 -10.17 9.19 11.93
C ALA A 44 -8.97 8.64 11.18
N ILE A 45 -9.21 7.95 10.06
CA ILE A 45 -8.12 7.51 9.17
C ILE A 45 -7.46 8.71 8.50
N ALA A 46 -6.13 8.77 8.59
CA ALA A 46 -5.32 9.80 7.97
C ALA A 46 -5.39 9.74 6.43
N SER A 47 -5.19 10.89 5.80
CA SER A 47 -5.15 11.00 4.34
C SER A 47 -4.08 11.98 3.88
N ALA A 48 -3.59 11.79 2.66
CA ALA A 48 -2.63 12.69 2.01
C ALA A 48 -3.14 14.15 1.90
N ARG A 49 -4.46 14.38 1.97
CA ARG A 49 -5.02 15.74 1.93
C ARG A 49 -4.62 16.57 3.13
N ARG A 50 -4.51 15.93 4.31
CA ARG A 50 -4.13 16.58 5.57
C ARG A 50 -2.66 16.35 5.87
N LEU A 51 -2.22 15.09 5.86
CA LEU A 51 -0.83 14.72 6.07
C LEU A 51 -0.15 14.50 4.72
N LYS A 52 0.14 15.61 4.02
CA LYS A 52 0.81 15.58 2.71
C LYS A 52 2.19 14.90 2.76
N SER A 53 2.79 14.75 3.94
CA SER A 53 4.03 14.00 4.13
C SER A 53 3.89 12.51 3.86
N LEU A 54 2.69 11.94 3.96
CA LEU A 54 2.48 10.51 3.74
C LEU A 54 2.87 10.07 2.34
N SER A 55 2.60 10.89 1.32
CA SER A 55 3.01 10.58 -0.06
C SER A 55 4.53 10.57 -0.26
N ARG A 56 5.31 10.97 0.75
CA ARG A 56 6.77 10.89 0.73
C ARG A 56 7.32 9.61 1.35
N LEU A 57 6.51 8.90 2.11
CA LEU A 57 6.87 7.65 2.78
C LEU A 57 6.49 6.47 1.91
N GLU A 58 7.30 5.43 1.98
CA GLU A 58 7.09 4.14 1.33
C GLU A 58 7.09 3.06 2.41
N ALA A 59 6.32 2.00 2.17
CA ALA A 59 6.34 0.80 2.99
C ALA A 59 6.84 -0.37 2.15
N SER A 60 7.68 -1.19 2.75
CA SER A 60 8.14 -2.46 2.20
C SER A 60 7.85 -3.58 3.19
N PHE A 61 7.63 -4.78 2.69
CA PHE A 61 7.62 -5.98 3.50
C PHE A 61 9.06 -6.52 3.57
N ASP A 62 9.52 -6.93 4.75
CA ASP A 62 10.87 -7.51 4.93
C ASP A 62 11.03 -8.90 4.26
N GLY A 63 9.95 -9.45 3.70
CA GLY A 63 9.93 -10.71 2.95
C GLY A 63 8.90 -10.66 1.80
N ASP A 64 8.71 -11.80 1.14
CA ASP A 64 7.78 -11.89 0.02
C ASP A 64 6.32 -11.68 0.50
N SER A 65 5.62 -10.68 -0.05
CA SER A 65 4.26 -10.29 0.39
C SER A 65 3.19 -11.37 0.16
N ASN A 66 3.56 -12.48 -0.48
CA ASN A 66 2.72 -13.65 -0.74
C ASN A 66 2.23 -14.39 0.52
N GLY A 67 2.74 -14.05 1.72
CA GLY A 67 2.42 -14.75 2.97
C GLY A 67 1.58 -13.95 3.99
N VAL A 68 1.18 -12.71 3.70
CA VAL A 68 0.37 -11.93 4.66
C VAL A 68 -1.07 -12.44 4.59
N THR A 69 -1.40 -13.38 5.49
CA THR A 69 -2.76 -13.86 5.76
C THR A 69 -3.52 -12.87 6.64
#